data_AF-A0A1W9LVK3-F1
#
_entry.id   AF-A0A1W9LVK3-F1
#
_cell.length_a   1.000
_cell.length_b   1.000
_cell.length_c   1.000
_cell.angle_alpha   90.00
_cell.angle_beta   90.00
_cell.angle_gamma   90.00
#
_symmetry.space_group_name_H-M   'P 1'
#
loop_
_entity.id
_entity.type
_entity.pdbx_description
1 polymer ?
#
loop_
_entity_poly.entity_id
_entity_poly.type
_entity_poly.pdbx_seq_one_letter_code
_entity_poly.pdbx_strand_id
1 'polypeptide(L)'
;MKLKQLIGDMSLIETQLINYEKKFGVRSPEFYQAITSGELDKFDALDDYRMEFIEWLSFYKTLISLKESYRQLIMRQPVAIQIKTALAA
;
A
#
# COMPACT_ATOMS: atom_id res chain seq x y z
N MET A 1 1.76 15.70 7.61
CA MET A 1 2.69 15.21 6.57
C MET A 1 2.76 16.19 5.41
N LYS A 2 3.93 16.35 4.80
CA LYS A 2 4.07 17.02 3.49
C LYS A 2 3.79 16.01 2.37
N LEU A 3 3.24 16.44 1.24
CA LEU A 3 2.94 15.55 0.09
C LEU A 3 4.16 14.78 -0.41
N LYS A 4 5.34 15.41 -0.46
CA LYS A 4 6.60 14.75 -0.85
C LYS A 4 6.95 13.57 0.08
N GLN A 5 6.76 13.74 1.39
CA GLN A 5 6.96 12.67 2.37
C GLN A 5 5.95 11.55 2.13
N LEU A 6 4.68 11.90 1.93
CA LEU A 6 3.61 10.93 1.69
C LEU A 6 3.85 10.10 0.42
N ILE A 7 4.35 10.72 -0.66
CA ILE A 7 4.75 10.01 -1.88
C ILE A 7 5.89 9.03 -1.58
N GLY A 8 6.91 9.46 -0.81
CA GLY A 8 8.00 8.59 -0.41
C GLY A 8 7.53 7.38 0.41
N ASP A 9 6.66 7.62 1.40
CA ASP A 9 6.09 6.56 2.24
C ASP A 9 5.24 5.57 1.41
N MET A 10 4.44 6.08 0.46
CA MET A 10 3.70 5.23 -0.49
C MET A 10 4.64 4.37 -1.32
N SER A 11 5.69 4.94 -1.92
CA SER A 11 6.64 4.19 -2.75
C SER A 11 7.41 3.12 -1.96
N LEU A 12 7.72 3.38 -0.69
CA LEU A 12 8.36 2.39 0.18
C LEU A 12 7.45 1.18 0.40
N ILE A 13 6.18 1.42 0.72
CA ILE A 13 5.20 0.35 0.95
C ILE A 13 4.89 -0.40 -0.35
N GLU A 14 4.76 0.31 -1.48
CA GLU A 14 4.54 -0.30 -2.79
C GLU A 14 5.70 -1.25 -3.16
N THR A 15 6.93 -0.91 -2.78
CA THR A 15 8.09 -1.81 -2.97
C THR A 15 7.97 -3.09 -2.15
N GLN A 16 7.51 -2.99 -0.89
CA GLN A 16 7.27 -4.18 -0.06
C GLN A 16 6.16 -5.06 -0.65
N LEU A 17 5.05 -4.46 -1.08
CA LEU A 17 3.97 -5.19 -1.72
C LEU A 17 4.43 -5.90 -2.99
N ILE A 18 5.23 -5.25 -3.84
CA ILE A 18 5.80 -5.89 -5.04
C ILE A 18 6.62 -7.14 -4.70
N ASN A 19 7.32 -7.15 -3.56
CA ASN A 19 8.08 -8.34 -3.14
C ASN A 19 7.15 -9.52 -2.84
N TYR A 20 6.04 -9.29 -2.13
CA TYR A 20 5.02 -10.33 -1.90
C TYR A 20 4.31 -10.74 -3.19
N GLU A 21 4.00 -9.79 -4.08
CA GLU A 21 3.38 -10.11 -5.36
C GLU A 21 4.27 -11.04 -6.20
N LYS A 22 5.58 -10.77 -6.22
CA LYS A 22 6.56 -11.65 -6.88
C LYS A 22 6.67 -13.01 -6.18
N LYS A 23 6.64 -13.03 -4.85
CA LYS A 23 6.74 -14.26 -4.05
C LYS A 23 5.54 -15.19 -4.24
N PHE A 24 4.33 -14.63 -4.19
CA PHE A 24 3.08 -15.40 -4.24
C PHE A 24 2.47 -15.50 -5.65
N GLY A 25 2.99 -14.75 -6.62
CA GLY A 25 2.53 -14.80 -8.00
C GLY A 25 1.14 -14.20 -8.22
N VAL A 26 0.66 -13.37 -7.28
CA VAL A 26 -0.66 -12.74 -7.32
C VAL A 26 -0.52 -11.25 -7.03
N ARG A 27 -1.31 -10.43 -7.72
CA ARG A 27 -1.32 -8.98 -7.52
C ARG A 27 -2.08 -8.62 -6.25
N SER A 28 -1.70 -7.51 -5.62
CA SER A 28 -2.23 -7.13 -4.30
C SER A 28 -3.76 -6.98 -4.24
N PRO A 29 -4.46 -6.46 -5.26
CA PRO A 29 -5.93 -6.40 -5.24
C PRO A 29 -6.59 -7.78 -5.17
N GLU A 30 -6.14 -8.72 -5.97
CA GLU A 30 -6.64 -10.10 -6.02
C GLU A 30 -6.28 -10.84 -4.73
N PHE A 31 -5.08 -10.61 -4.20
CA PHE A 31 -4.66 -11.18 -2.92
C PHE A 31 -5.53 -10.66 -1.76
N TYR A 32 -5.87 -9.36 -1.77
CA TYR A 32 -6.78 -8.77 -0.79
C TYR A 32 -8.17 -9.41 -0.86
N GLN A 33 -8.69 -9.60 -2.08
CA GLN A 33 -9.97 -10.23 -2.30
C GLN A 33 -9.98 -11.67 -1.77
N ALA A 34 -8.94 -12.46 -2.06
CA ALA A 34 -8.83 -13.84 -1.58
C ALA A 34 -8.74 -13.94 -0.05
N ILE A 35 -8.00 -13.04 0.61
CA ILE A 35 -7.94 -12.96 2.07
C ILE A 35 -9.30 -12.61 2.66
N THR A 36 -9.98 -11.61 2.10
CA THR A 36 -11.24 -11.10 2.66
C THR A 36 -12.45 -11.99 2.36
N SER A 37 -12.37 -12.84 1.33
CA SER A 37 -13.40 -13.84 1.01
C SER A 37 -13.26 -15.14 1.81
N GLY A 38 -12.15 -15.35 2.53
CA GLY A 38 -11.82 -16.62 3.19
C GLY A 38 -11.28 -17.71 2.25
N GLU A 39 -10.94 -17.36 1.00
CA GLU A 39 -10.39 -18.34 0.03
C GLU A 39 -9.04 -18.94 0.50
N LEU A 40 -8.33 -18.20 1.36
CA LEU A 40 -7.02 -18.59 1.86
C LEU A 40 -7.04 -19.37 3.18
N ASP A 41 -8.20 -19.67 3.76
CA ASP A 41 -8.34 -20.40 5.03
C ASP A 41 -7.63 -21.78 4.99
N LYS A 42 -7.49 -22.39 3.80
CA LYS A 42 -6.73 -23.63 3.57
C LYS A 42 -5.23 -23.51 3.92
N PHE A 43 -4.69 -22.29 3.94
CA PHE A 43 -3.32 -22.00 4.32
C PHE A 43 -3.18 -21.68 5.80
N ASP A 44 -4.29 -21.51 6.55
CA ASP A 44 -4.21 -21.20 7.97
C ASP A 44 -3.49 -22.30 8.74
N ALA A 45 -3.54 -23.56 8.34
CA ALA A 45 -2.79 -24.63 9.00
C ALA A 45 -1.26 -24.53 8.82
N LEU A 46 -0.77 -23.63 7.97
CA LEU A 46 0.65 -23.44 7.68
C LEU A 46 1.14 -22.14 8.33
N ASP A 47 1.72 -22.27 9.53
CA ASP A 47 2.17 -21.14 10.35
C ASP A 47 3.10 -20.17 9.60
N ASP A 48 3.95 -20.69 8.72
CA ASP A 48 4.92 -19.91 7.93
C ASP A 48 4.23 -18.90 7.00
N TYR A 49 3.11 -19.28 6.36
CA TYR A 49 2.40 -18.38 5.43
C TYR A 49 1.47 -17.41 6.15
N ARG A 50 0.95 -17.81 7.32
CA ARG A 50 0.02 -16.96 8.09
C ARG A 50 0.67 -15.63 8.49
N MET A 51 1.92 -15.66 8.97
CA MET A 51 2.63 -14.44 9.35
C MET A 51 2.86 -13.52 8.16
N GLU A 52 3.24 -14.08 7.02
CA GLU A 52 3.46 -13.31 5.79
C GLU A 52 2.18 -12.66 5.26
N PHE A 53 1.04 -13.37 5.35
CA PHE A 53 -0.25 -12.82 4.93
C PHE A 53 -0.68 -11.65 5.82
N ILE A 54 -0.46 -11.76 7.13
CA ILE A 54 -0.72 -10.68 8.09
C ILE A 54 0.18 -9.47 7.80
N GLU A 55 1.46 -9.71 7.57
CA GLU A 55 2.43 -8.65 7.26
C GLU A 55 2.07 -7.94 5.96
N TRP A 56 1.81 -8.70 4.89
CA TRP A 56 1.34 -8.17 3.61
C TRP A 56 0.03 -7.36 3.78
N LEU A 57 -0.94 -7.87 4.54
CA LEU A 57 -2.23 -7.19 4.76
C LEU A 57 -2.04 -5.85 5.48
N SER A 58 -1.08 -5.79 6.41
CA SER A 58 -0.71 -4.56 7.11
C SER A 58 -0.15 -3.50 6.15
N PHE A 59 0.74 -3.89 5.23
CA PHE A 59 1.25 -3.00 4.20
C PHE A 59 0.14 -2.54 3.26
N TYR A 60 -0.72 -3.45 2.80
CA TYR A 60 -1.78 -3.11 1.86
C TYR A 60 -2.79 -2.12 2.45
N LYS A 61 -3.25 -2.35 3.68
CA LYS A 61 -4.14 -1.41 4.39
C LYS A 61 -3.47 -0.06 4.64
N THR A 62 -2.18 -0.07 4.97
CA THR A 62 -1.41 1.17 5.14
C THR A 62 -1.32 1.95 3.82
N LEU A 63 -1.03 1.28 2.70
CA LEU A 63 -1.01 1.93 1.38
C LEU A 63 -2.36 2.56 1.02
N ILE A 64 -3.48 1.89 1.31
CA ILE A 64 -4.83 2.45 1.11
C ILE A 64 -5.00 3.75 1.92
N SER A 65 -4.62 3.74 3.19
CA SER A 65 -4.70 4.92 4.06
C SER A 65 -3.83 6.08 3.57
N LEU A 66 -2.61 5.79 3.11
CA LEU A 66 -1.72 6.80 2.53
C LEU A 66 -2.27 7.37 1.22
N LYS A 67 -2.84 6.53 0.35
CA LYS A 67 -3.47 6.95 -0.91
C LYS A 67 -4.68 7.85 -0.66
N GLU A 68 -5.49 7.54 0.35
CA GLU A 68 -6.59 8.40 0.76
C GLU A 68 -6.08 9.74 1.30
N SER A 69 -5.10 9.71 2.20
CA SER A 69 -4.44 10.92 2.70
C SER A 69 -3.87 11.77 1.57
N TYR A 70 -3.30 11.14 0.53
CA TYR A 70 -2.74 11.83 -0.62
C TYR A 70 -3.83 12.52 -1.42
N ARG A 71 -4.94 11.83 -1.72
CA ARG A 71 -6.10 12.42 -2.38
C ARG A 71 -6.62 13.63 -1.61
N GLN A 72 -6.78 13.51 -0.30
CA GLN A 72 -7.27 14.60 0.54
C GLN A 72 -6.32 15.81 0.59
N LEU A 73 -5.01 15.61 0.42
CA LEU A 73 -4.03 16.69 0.42
C LEU A 73 -3.85 17.32 -0.97
N ILE A 74 -3.76 16.49 -2.02
CA ILE A 74 -3.57 16.96 -3.42
C ILE A 74 -4.78 17.78 -3.89
N MET A 75 -5.98 17.51 -3.36
CA MET A 75 -7.19 18.27 -3.73
C MET A 75 -7.25 19.67 -3.09
N ARG A 76 -6.40 20.00 -2.10
CA ARG A 76 -6.47 21.29 -1.39
C ARG A 76 -5.93 22.47 -2.18
N GLN A 77 -5.09 22.22 -3.18
CA GLN A 77 -4.45 23.26 -3.99
C GLN A 77 -4.27 22.77 -5.43
N PRO A 78 -4.20 23.65 -6.44
CA PRO A 78 -3.85 23.25 -7.79
C PRO A 78 -2.48 22.57 -7.86
N VAL A 79 -2.35 21.52 -8.68
CA VAL A 79 -1.11 20.75 -8.84
C VAL A 79 0.10 21.64 -9.17
N ALA A 80 -0.10 22.67 -10.00
CA ALA A 80 0.95 23.64 -10.35
C ALA A 80 1.53 24.37 -9.13
N ILE A 81 0.67 24.75 -8.16
CA ILE A 81 1.11 25.41 -6.92
C ILE A 81 1.91 24.44 -6.06
N GLN A 82 1.43 23.19 -5.96
CA GLN A 82 2.11 22.18 -5.16
C GLN A 82 3.51 21.83 -5.71
N ILE A 83 3.63 21.73 -7.04
CA ILE A 83 4.94 21.54 -7.71
C ILE A 83 5.85 22.71 -7.40
N LYS A 84 5.37 23.96 -7.53
CA LYS A 84 6.16 25.15 -7.20
C LYS A 84 6.63 25.13 -5.75
N THR A 85 5.77 24.79 -4.79
CA THR A 85 6.14 24.65 -3.37
C THR A 85 7.16 23.55 -3.15
N ALA A 86 7.05 22.41 -3.83
CA ALA A 86 7.97 21.28 -3.69
C ALA A 86 9.37 21.56 -4.29
N LEU A 87 9.46 22.40 -5.33
CA LEU A 87 10.74 22.81 -5.92
C LEU A 87 11.45 23.90 -5.09
N ALA A 88 10.70 24.67 -4.30
CA ALA A 88 11.24 25.74 -3.46
C ALA A 88 11.67 25.27 -2.06
N ALA A 89 11.47 23.99 -1.71
CA ALA A 89 11.69 23.40 -0.39
C ALA A 89 12.75 22.29 -0.41
#